data_AF-A0A963NR01-F1
#
_entry.id   AF-A0A963NR01-F1
#
_cell.length_a   1.000
_cell.length_b   1.000
_cell.length_c   1.000
_cell.angle_alpha   90.00
_cell.angle_beta   90.00
_cell.angle_gamma   90.00
#
_symmetry.space_group_name_H-M   'P 1'
#
loop_
_entity.id
_entity.type
_entity.pdbx_description
1 polymer ?
#
loop_
_entity_poly.entity_id
_entity_poly.type
_entity_poly.pdbx_seq_one_letter_code
_entity_poly.pdbx_strand_id
1 'polypeptide(L)'
;MGTNDVFTLDYHLMRGFMAKTNKPHSFLNAAPLAKLLQRELGDDQLVGTQLKNGHLKGLAVTASNYSTGEATTFFESSIESLYWHDHRRDSIRTRIGVPHLLASAALPLLFPPQRIGNEYFVDGSLRMSEPLRPVIKMGADRIIVIGVRNETLPLGDEG
;
A
#
# COMPACT_ATOMS: atom_id res chain seq x y z
N MET A 1 -8.68 -17.17 22.68
CA MET A 1 -9.37 -15.93 23.10
C MET A 1 -8.68 -14.79 22.36
N GLY A 2 -9.03 -14.46 21.12
CA GLY A 2 -10.35 -14.05 20.65
C GLY A 2 -10.35 -12.52 20.45
N THR A 3 -9.32 -11.99 19.76
CA THR A 3 -9.20 -10.56 19.46
C THR A 3 -10.17 -10.21 18.34
N ASN A 4 -11.36 -9.76 18.72
CA ASN A 4 -12.33 -9.16 17.81
C ASN A 4 -11.84 -7.75 17.44
N ASP A 5 -10.93 -7.68 16.47
CA ASP A 5 -10.52 -6.40 15.90
C ASP A 5 -11.62 -5.85 14.99
N VAL A 6 -11.95 -4.57 15.17
CA VAL A 6 -12.91 -3.80 14.35
C VAL A 6 -12.63 -3.95 12.84
N PHE A 7 -11.36 -4.10 12.46
CA PHE A 7 -10.91 -4.32 11.09
C PHE A 7 -11.33 -5.68 10.48
N THR A 8 -11.55 -6.70 11.30
CA THR A 8 -12.00 -8.02 10.83
C THR A 8 -13.51 -8.03 10.59
N LEU A 9 -14.27 -7.32 11.42
CA LEU A 9 -15.72 -7.18 11.29
C LEU A 9 -16.09 -6.36 10.04
N ASP A 10 -15.32 -5.30 9.76
CA ASP A 10 -15.46 -4.49 8.55
C ASP A 10 -15.11 -5.28 7.28
N TYR A 11 -14.09 -6.14 7.32
CA TYR A 11 -13.72 -7.01 6.19
C TYR A 11 -14.81 -8.02 5.80
N HIS A 12 -15.51 -8.62 6.77
CA HIS A 12 -16.58 -9.57 6.48
C HIS A 12 -17.84 -8.87 5.94
N LEU A 13 -18.16 -7.69 6.46
CA LEU A 13 -19.22 -6.81 5.95
C LEU A 13 -18.90 -6.32 4.53
N MET A 14 -17.66 -5.87 4.31
CA MET A 14 -17.12 -5.54 3.00
C MET A 14 -17.21 -6.73 2.05
N ARG A 15 -16.76 -7.93 2.44
CA ARG A 15 -16.92 -9.15 1.62
C ARG A 15 -18.38 -9.41 1.24
N GLY A 16 -19.33 -9.22 2.17
CA GLY A 16 -20.76 -9.37 1.91
C GLY A 16 -21.31 -8.36 0.89
N PHE A 17 -20.83 -7.11 0.94
CA PHE A 17 -21.13 -6.08 -0.05
C PHE A 17 -20.40 -6.31 -1.39
N MET A 18 -19.17 -6.85 -1.35
CA MET A 18 -18.26 -7.11 -2.48
C MET A 18 -18.60 -8.37 -3.27
N ALA A 19 -19.14 -9.42 -2.64
CA ALA A 19 -19.52 -10.67 -3.30
C ALA A 19 -20.86 -10.59 -4.06
N LYS A 20 -21.68 -9.57 -3.75
CA LYS A 20 -23.03 -9.41 -4.30
C LYS A 20 -23.08 -8.59 -5.59
N THR A 21 -21.97 -7.96 -5.99
CA THR A 21 -21.91 -7.06 -7.14
C THR A 21 -20.69 -7.36 -8.01
N ASN A 22 -20.90 -7.74 -9.27
CA ASN A 22 -19.83 -8.06 -10.25
C ASN A 22 -18.95 -6.84 -10.67
N LYS A 23 -19.16 -5.68 -10.04
CA LYS A 23 -18.35 -4.46 -10.17
C LYS A 23 -18.22 -3.80 -8.80
N PRO A 24 -17.01 -3.46 -8.34
CA PRO A 24 -16.84 -2.73 -7.10
C PRO A 24 -17.44 -1.31 -7.27
N HIS A 25 -18.49 -1.02 -6.51
CA HIS A 25 -19.06 0.32 -6.45
C HIS A 25 -18.15 1.22 -5.60
N SER A 26 -17.77 2.39 -6.12
CA SER A 26 -17.04 3.42 -5.39
C SER A 26 -17.88 4.69 -5.33
N PHE A 27 -17.85 5.38 -4.19
CA PHE A 27 -18.58 6.64 -4.01
C PHE A 27 -17.86 7.84 -4.65
N LEU A 28 -16.53 7.77 -4.76
CA LEU A 28 -15.68 8.85 -5.26
C LEU A 28 -14.86 8.42 -6.48
N ASN A 29 -14.51 9.41 -7.31
CA ASN A 29 -13.65 9.23 -8.47
C ASN A 29 -12.19 9.52 -8.10
N ALA A 30 -11.29 8.55 -8.35
CA ALA A 30 -9.85 8.71 -8.13
C ALA A 30 -9.13 9.54 -9.22
N ALA A 31 -9.82 9.98 -10.28
CA ALA A 31 -9.23 10.71 -11.39
C ALA A 31 -8.44 11.99 -11.00
N PRO A 32 -8.86 12.82 -10.03
CA PRO A 32 -8.06 13.98 -9.61
C PRO A 32 -6.71 13.58 -9.01
N LEU A 33 -6.69 12.55 -8.16
CA LEU A 33 -5.45 12.01 -7.60
C LEU A 33 -4.58 11.39 -8.70
N ALA A 34 -5.18 10.64 -9.62
CA ALA A 34 -4.46 10.06 -10.75
C ALA A 34 -3.78 11.14 -11.60
N LYS A 35 -4.49 12.24 -11.92
CA LYS A 35 -3.94 13.37 -12.68
C LYS A 35 -2.80 14.06 -11.93
N LEU A 36 -2.96 14.27 -10.61
CA LEU A 36 -1.90 14.83 -9.78
C LEU A 36 -0.65 13.95 -9.82
N LEU A 37 -0.81 12.65 -9.57
CA LEU A 37 0.31 11.70 -9.57
C LEU A 37 0.99 11.62 -10.95
N GLN A 38 0.22 11.60 -12.04
CA GLN A 38 0.77 11.64 -13.40
C GLN A 38 1.58 12.91 -13.66
N ARG A 39 1.09 14.07 -13.21
CA ARG A 39 1.79 15.35 -13.37
C ARG A 39 3.11 15.37 -12.60
N GLU A 40 3.12 14.91 -11.35
CA GLU A 40 4.30 14.99 -10.48
C GLU A 40 5.32 13.87 -10.75
N LEU A 41 4.87 12.67 -11.15
CA LEU A 41 5.73 11.51 -11.34
C LEU A 41 6.11 11.27 -12.81
N GLY A 42 5.41 11.91 -13.74
CA GLY A 42 5.62 11.75 -15.18
C GLY A 42 5.31 10.33 -15.66
N ASP A 43 6.17 9.80 -16.55
CA ASP A 43 5.96 8.55 -17.28
C ASP A 43 6.35 7.29 -16.48
N ASP A 44 6.12 7.26 -15.17
CA ASP A 44 6.56 6.19 -14.27
C ASP A 44 8.08 5.93 -14.30
N GLN A 45 8.89 6.88 -14.80
CA GLN A 45 10.36 6.76 -14.90
C GLN A 45 11.06 7.36 -13.70
N LEU A 46 10.38 8.23 -12.94
CA LEU A 46 11.01 9.01 -11.89
C LEU A 46 11.78 8.13 -10.89
N VAL A 47 11.15 7.05 -10.41
CA VAL A 47 11.75 6.11 -9.47
C VAL A 47 13.03 5.50 -10.07
N GLY A 48 12.93 4.90 -11.25
CA GLY A 48 14.07 4.32 -11.96
C GLY A 48 15.21 5.31 -12.23
N THR A 49 14.88 6.57 -12.56
CA THR A 49 15.89 7.64 -12.74
C THR A 49 16.58 7.98 -11.42
N GLN A 50 15.84 8.11 -10.31
CA GLN A 50 16.46 8.37 -9.00
C GLN A 50 17.30 7.18 -8.51
N LEU A 51 16.91 5.95 -8.85
CA LEU A 51 17.72 4.75 -8.58
C LEU A 51 19.04 4.78 -9.37
N LYS A 52 18.99 5.08 -10.66
CA LYS A 52 20.18 5.18 -11.53
C LYS A 52 21.13 6.30 -11.09
N ASN A 53 20.57 7.43 -10.66
CA ASN A 53 21.35 8.57 -10.18
C ASN A 53 21.90 8.37 -8.75
N GLY A 54 21.53 7.28 -8.07
CA GLY A 54 21.98 6.98 -6.72
C GLY A 54 21.32 7.82 -5.61
N HIS A 55 20.31 8.62 -5.94
CA HIS A 55 19.52 9.39 -4.96
C HIS A 55 18.56 8.51 -4.16
N LEU A 56 18.22 7.34 -4.70
CA LEU A 56 17.37 6.34 -4.06
C LEU A 56 18.03 4.97 -4.16
N LYS A 57 17.90 4.14 -3.12
CA LYS A 57 18.28 2.72 -3.16
C LYS A 57 17.11 1.78 -3.46
N GLY A 58 15.90 2.21 -3.12
CA GLY A 58 14.67 1.51 -3.47
C GLY A 58 13.42 2.25 -2.99
N LEU A 59 12.29 1.89 -3.59
CA LEU A 59 10.95 2.28 -3.16
C LEU A 59 10.10 1.01 -2.99
N ALA A 60 9.29 0.96 -1.95
CA ALA A 60 8.30 -0.08 -1.74
C ALA A 60 6.92 0.55 -1.48
N VAL A 61 5.90 0.02 -2.14
CA VAL A 61 4.50 0.45 -2.04
C VAL A 61 3.66 -0.78 -1.72
N THR A 62 2.89 -0.70 -0.65
CA THR A 62 2.06 -1.84 -0.18
C THR A 62 0.60 -1.56 -0.42
N ALA A 63 -0.08 -2.52 -1.03
CA ALA A 63 -1.53 -2.49 -1.24
C ALA A 63 -2.13 -3.84 -0.84
N SER A 64 -3.43 -3.88 -0.59
CA SER A 64 -4.13 -5.12 -0.24
C SER A 64 -4.81 -5.70 -1.49
N ASN A 65 -4.59 -6.98 -1.77
CA ASN A 65 -5.26 -7.69 -2.85
C ASN A 65 -6.76 -7.79 -2.55
N TYR A 66 -7.58 -7.34 -3.48
CA TYR A 66 -9.04 -7.27 -3.34
C TYR A 66 -9.67 -8.66 -3.14
N SER A 67 -9.16 -9.68 -3.82
CA SER A 67 -9.73 -11.03 -3.81
C SER A 67 -9.31 -11.82 -2.58
N THR A 68 -8.02 -11.79 -2.24
CA THR A 68 -7.47 -12.58 -1.13
C THR A 68 -7.49 -11.84 0.20
N GLY A 69 -7.46 -10.50 0.18
CA GLY A 69 -7.25 -9.66 1.36
C GLY A 69 -5.80 -9.63 1.86
N GLU A 70 -4.88 -10.29 1.16
CA GLU A 70 -3.47 -10.32 1.55
C GLU A 70 -2.75 -9.03 1.12
N ALA A 71 -1.76 -8.62 1.90
CA ALA A 71 -0.94 -7.46 1.56
C ALA A 71 0.14 -7.86 0.55
N THR A 72 0.21 -7.10 -0.55
CA THR A 72 1.25 -7.22 -1.58
C THR A 72 2.14 -5.99 -1.54
N THR A 73 3.45 -6.20 -1.45
CA THR A 73 4.44 -5.12 -1.52
C THR A 73 5.09 -5.10 -2.90
N PHE A 74 4.75 -4.10 -3.69
CA PHE A 74 5.45 -3.79 -4.94
C PHE A 74 6.71 -3.01 -4.64
N PHE A 75 7.84 -3.39 -5.24
CA PHE A 75 9.10 -2.70 -4.99
C PHE A 75 9.96 -2.53 -6.24
N GLU A 76 10.69 -1.42 -6.27
CA GLU A 76 11.73 -1.13 -7.26
C GLU A 76 13.01 -0.78 -6.49
N SER A 77 14.16 -1.34 -6.88
CA SER A 77 15.42 -1.13 -6.15
C SER A 77 16.65 -1.26 -7.05
N SER A 78 17.73 -0.58 -6.67
CA SER A 78 19.06 -0.76 -7.26
C SER A 78 19.83 -1.94 -6.64
N ILE A 79 19.30 -2.58 -5.60
CA ILE A 79 19.88 -3.77 -4.99
C ILE A 79 19.41 -4.99 -5.80
N GLU A 80 20.31 -5.60 -6.56
CA GLU A 80 19.98 -6.72 -7.46
C GLU A 80 19.64 -8.01 -6.70
N SER A 81 20.36 -8.30 -5.61
CA SER A 81 20.16 -9.50 -4.78
C SER A 81 18.99 -9.41 -3.80
N LEU A 82 18.16 -8.37 -3.94
CA LEU A 82 17.03 -8.13 -3.07
C LEU A 82 15.88 -9.09 -3.41
N TYR A 83 15.90 -10.25 -2.75
CA TYR A 83 14.86 -11.26 -2.85
C TYR A 83 14.25 -11.48 -1.47
N TRP A 84 13.00 -11.10 -1.29
CA TRP A 84 12.19 -11.60 -0.18
C TRP A 84 10.94 -12.22 -0.76
N HIS A 85 10.63 -13.44 -0.32
CA HIS A 85 9.41 -14.17 -0.61
C HIS A 85 8.90 -14.66 0.74
N ASP A 86 7.63 -14.45 1.04
CA ASP A 86 7.03 -14.86 2.30
C ASP A 86 5.76 -15.66 2.00
N HIS A 87 5.59 -16.78 2.69
CA HIS A 87 4.48 -17.72 2.49
C HIS A 87 3.08 -17.14 2.78
N ARG A 88 2.99 -15.88 3.23
CA ARG A 88 1.73 -15.18 3.53
C ARG A 88 1.61 -13.79 2.89
N ARG A 89 2.59 -13.38 2.08
CA ARG A 89 2.66 -12.03 1.48
C ARG A 89 3.40 -12.06 0.16
N ASP A 90 2.74 -11.62 -0.89
CA ASP A 90 3.39 -11.44 -2.17
C ASP A 90 4.25 -10.18 -2.19
N SER A 91 5.45 -10.33 -2.70
CA SER A 91 6.34 -9.23 -3.00
C SER A 91 6.73 -9.29 -4.46
N ILE A 92 6.49 -8.18 -5.14
CA ILE A 92 6.58 -8.13 -6.59
C ILE A 92 7.60 -7.06 -6.95
N ARG A 93 8.75 -7.51 -7.45
CA ARG A 93 9.73 -6.60 -8.04
C ARG A 93 9.16 -6.11 -9.36
N THR A 94 8.90 -4.81 -9.46
CA THR A 94 8.31 -4.20 -10.65
C THR A 94 8.73 -2.75 -10.77
N ARG A 95 8.47 -2.16 -11.93
CA ARG A 95 8.60 -0.71 -12.10
C ARG A 95 7.42 -0.02 -11.41
N ILE A 96 7.72 0.86 -10.45
CA ILE A 96 6.66 1.55 -9.70
C ILE A 96 6.16 2.74 -10.51
N GLY A 97 4.89 2.63 -10.89
CA GLY A 97 4.12 3.71 -11.50
C GLY A 97 2.88 4.15 -10.72
N VAL A 98 2.17 5.13 -11.28
CA VAL A 98 0.91 5.70 -10.74
C VAL A 98 -0.10 4.63 -10.30
N PRO A 99 -0.33 3.51 -11.02
CA PRO A 99 -1.27 2.48 -10.58
C PRO A 99 -0.98 1.91 -9.19
N HIS A 100 0.28 1.75 -8.80
CA HIS A 100 0.63 1.20 -7.49
C HIS A 100 0.31 2.17 -6.36
N LEU A 101 0.50 3.48 -6.59
CA LEU A 101 0.18 4.52 -5.62
C LEU A 101 -1.34 4.71 -5.48
N LEU A 102 -2.07 4.67 -6.61
CA LEU A 102 -3.52 4.68 -6.59
C LEU A 102 -4.08 3.47 -5.84
N ALA A 103 -3.53 2.27 -6.08
CA ALA A 103 -3.91 1.07 -5.34
C ALA A 103 -3.69 1.25 -3.83
N SER A 104 -2.50 1.70 -3.44
CA SER A 104 -2.13 1.88 -2.02
C SER A 104 -2.99 2.92 -1.29
N ALA A 105 -3.61 3.86 -2.00
CA ALA A 105 -4.46 4.91 -1.46
C ALA A 105 -5.97 4.68 -1.72
N ALA A 106 -6.33 3.57 -2.36
CA ALA A 106 -7.71 3.27 -2.73
C ALA A 106 -8.48 2.75 -1.51
N LEU A 107 -8.83 3.67 -0.60
CA LEU A 107 -9.68 3.40 0.56
C LEU A 107 -10.95 2.68 0.09
N PRO A 108 -11.25 1.49 0.63
CA PRO A 108 -12.43 0.75 0.22
C PRO A 108 -13.70 1.55 0.40
N LEU A 109 -14.69 1.26 -0.44
CA LEU A 109 -15.97 1.98 -0.56
C LEU A 109 -15.81 3.40 -1.13
N LEU A 110 -14.77 4.14 -0.74
CA LEU A 110 -14.53 5.51 -1.19
C LEU A 110 -13.98 5.55 -2.62
N PHE A 111 -12.92 4.79 -2.91
CA PHE A 111 -12.27 4.80 -4.22
C PHE A 111 -12.37 3.43 -4.93
N PRO A 112 -12.36 3.40 -6.27
CA PRO A 112 -12.40 2.15 -7.01
C PRO A 112 -11.11 1.35 -6.78
N PRO A 113 -11.19 0.01 -6.65
CA PRO A 113 -10.00 -0.84 -6.67
C PRO A 113 -9.21 -0.65 -7.96
N GLN A 114 -7.89 -0.60 -7.82
CA GLN A 114 -6.99 -0.40 -8.94
C GLN A 114 -6.51 -1.75 -9.48
N ARG A 115 -6.65 -1.96 -10.80
CA ARG A 115 -6.15 -3.17 -11.45
C ARG A 115 -4.65 -3.05 -11.70
N ILE A 116 -3.88 -4.06 -11.28
CA ILE A 116 -2.44 -4.21 -11.55
C ILE A 116 -2.24 -5.65 -12.02
N GLY A 117 -1.79 -5.83 -13.27
CA GLY A 117 -1.78 -7.14 -13.92
C GLY A 117 -3.20 -7.74 -14.02
N ASN A 118 -3.38 -8.92 -13.44
CA ASN A 118 -4.65 -9.65 -13.45
C ASN A 118 -5.44 -9.54 -12.13
N GLU A 119 -4.94 -8.75 -11.18
CA GLU A 119 -5.51 -8.64 -9.84
C GLU A 119 -5.94 -7.20 -9.56
N TYR A 120 -6.85 -7.05 -8.61
CA TYR A 120 -7.33 -5.76 -8.13
C TYR A 120 -6.75 -5.51 -6.75
N PHE A 121 -6.40 -4.25 -6.48
CA PHE A 121 -5.78 -3.83 -5.24
C PHE A 121 -6.50 -2.63 -4.65
N VAL A 122 -6.52 -2.56 -3.33
CA VAL A 122 -7.09 -1.48 -2.51
C VAL A 122 -6.08 -1.06 -1.46
N ASP A 123 -6.45 -0.08 -0.63
CA ASP A 123 -5.59 0.51 0.38
C ASP A 123 -4.81 -0.51 1.21
N GLY A 124 -3.52 -0.22 1.43
CA GLY A 124 -2.59 -1.11 2.12
C GLY A 124 -2.88 -1.26 3.61
N SER A 125 -3.62 -0.34 4.24
CA SER A 125 -3.85 -0.33 5.69
C SER A 125 -4.82 -1.41 6.19
N LEU A 126 -5.64 -1.98 5.30
CA LEU A 126 -6.71 -2.91 5.68
C LEU A 126 -6.20 -4.15 6.41
N ARG A 127 -5.00 -4.64 6.05
CA ARG A 127 -4.37 -5.83 6.65
C ARG A 127 -2.84 -5.74 6.69
N MET A 128 -2.30 -4.57 7.00
CA MET A 128 -0.84 -4.39 7.17
C MET A 128 -0.39 -4.73 8.59
N SER A 129 -0.19 -6.01 8.88
CA SER A 129 0.23 -6.45 10.22
C SER A 129 1.69 -6.14 10.56
N GLU A 130 2.55 -5.85 9.57
CA GLU A 130 3.96 -5.50 9.80
C GLU A 130 4.39 -4.41 8.81
N PRO A 131 4.13 -3.12 9.10
CA PRO A 131 4.37 -2.01 8.18
C PRO A 131 5.86 -1.74 7.92
N LEU A 132 6.75 -2.14 8.83
CA LEU A 132 8.19 -1.91 8.72
C LEU A 132 8.94 -3.02 7.98
N ARG A 133 8.29 -4.17 7.73
CA ARG A 133 8.95 -5.32 7.12
C ARG A 133 9.55 -5.03 5.74
N PRO A 134 8.89 -4.27 4.83
CA PRO A 134 9.50 -3.92 3.55
C PRO A 134 10.85 -3.22 3.70
N VAL A 135 10.93 -2.16 4.51
CA VAL A 135 12.19 -1.40 4.66
C VAL A 135 13.30 -2.21 5.34
N ILE A 136 12.95 -3.10 6.28
CA ILE A 136 13.92 -4.04 6.87
C ILE A 136 14.44 -5.01 5.81
N LYS A 137 13.56 -5.59 4.99
CA LYS A 137 13.95 -6.50 3.91
C LYS A 137 14.76 -5.81 2.81
N MET A 138 14.57 -4.51 2.63
CA MET A 138 15.37 -3.67 1.74
C MET A 138 16.75 -3.31 2.30
N GLY A 139 17.12 -3.79 3.49
CA GLY A 139 18.44 -3.61 4.08
C GLY A 139 18.63 -2.26 4.78
N ALA A 140 17.57 -1.66 5.33
CA ALA A 140 17.70 -0.41 6.07
C ALA A 140 18.48 -0.60 7.37
N ASP A 141 19.56 0.16 7.55
CA ASP A 141 20.33 0.21 8.81
C ASP A 141 19.63 1.05 9.89
N ARG A 142 18.82 2.02 9.46
CA ARG A 142 18.08 2.96 10.31
C ARG A 142 16.71 3.23 9.69
N ILE A 143 15.71 3.35 10.55
CA ILE A 143 14.31 3.55 10.14
C ILE A 143 13.81 4.85 10.75
N ILE A 144 13.27 5.73 9.91
CA ILE A 144 12.53 6.93 10.32
C ILE A 144 11.06 6.68 9.96
N VAL A 145 10.18 6.79 10.95
CA VAL A 145 8.73 6.63 10.77
C VAL A 145 8.07 8.00 10.81
N ILE A 146 7.33 8.35 9.75
CA ILE A 146 6.55 9.59 9.69
C ILE A 146 5.09 9.24 9.94
N GLY A 147 4.60 9.56 11.13
CA GLY A 147 3.19 9.45 11.47
C GLY A 147 2.42 10.70 11.03
N VAL A 148 1.22 10.50 10.48
CA VAL A 148 0.30 11.60 10.10
C VAL A 148 -0.81 11.85 11.14
N ARG A 149 -0.76 11.14 12.27
CA ARG A 149 -1.71 11.33 13.37
C ARG A 149 -1.33 12.55 14.19
N ASN A 150 -2.31 13.42 14.40
CA ASN A 150 -2.21 14.57 15.29
C ASN A 150 -2.82 14.20 16.65
N GLU A 151 -2.30 13.14 17.28
CA GLU A 151 -2.67 12.81 18.66
C GLU A 151 -1.84 13.73 19.55
N THR A 152 -2.49 14.70 20.18
CA THR A 152 -1.91 15.41 21.32
C THR A 152 -1.66 14.32 22.36
N LEU A 153 -0.38 13.97 22.58
CA LEU A 153 -0.02 13.13 23.72
C LEU A 153 -0.65 13.80 24.95
N PRO A 154 -1.52 13.13 25.71
CA PRO A 154 -2.02 13.72 26.94
C PRO A 154 -0.78 14.10 27.74
N LEU A 155 -0.63 15.40 28.01
CA LEU A 155 0.31 15.87 29.02
C LEU A 155 -0.05 15.05 30.26
N GLY A 156 0.91 14.27 30.75
CA GLY A 156 0.71 13.51 31.98
C GLY A 156 0.20 14.49 33.03
N ASP A 157 -0.97 14.19 33.60
CA ASP A 157 -1.36 14.81 34.86
C ASP A 157 -0.31 14.34 35.88
N GLU A 158 0.68 15.19 36.12
CA GLU A 158 1.56 15.14 37.28
C GLU A 158 0.69 15.51 38.49
N GLY A 159 0.06 14.50 39.08
CA GLY A 159 -0.61 14.55 40.38
C GLY A 159 0.28 14.02 41.49
#